data_AF-A0A945ZL83-F1
#
_entry.id   AF-A0A945ZL83-F1
#
_cell.length_a   1.000
_cell.length_b   1.000
_cell.length_c   1.000
_cell.angle_alpha   90.00
_cell.angle_beta   90.00
_cell.angle_gamma   90.00
#
_symmetry.space_group_name_H-M   'P 1'
#
loop_
_entity.id
_entity.type
_entity.pdbx_description
1 polymer ?
#
loop_
_entity_poly.entity_id
_entity_poly.type
_entity_poly.pdbx_seq_one_letter_code
_entity_poly.pdbx_strand_id
1 'polypeptide(L)'
;MRKVLIISYYWPPSGGPGVQRILKFAKYLPKYGWEPIILTVKNGEYPSTDLSLKAELDTLNIKVYESFALEPFRIFKWISNTKELPTYQLNKQSKEGLIVRVSNWVRLNLFLPDARIGWIPFARKMAEKIIKTHGVEVVFTSGPPHSSHFIASKLKKKMNIKWLGDFRDP
;
A
#
# COMPACT_ATOMS: atom_id res chain seq x y z
N MET A 1 9.74 5.32 24.33
CA MET A 1 8.92 4.32 23.60
C MET A 1 9.71 3.82 22.40
N ARG A 2 9.57 2.53 22.05
CA ARG A 2 10.17 1.98 20.82
C ARG A 2 9.33 2.39 19.61
N LYS A 3 9.94 2.62 18.46
CA LYS A 3 9.20 3.05 17.26
C LYS A 3 9.05 1.92 16.27
N VAL A 4 7.88 1.84 15.65
CA VAL A 4 7.58 0.89 14.57
C VAL A 4 7.05 1.65 13.36
N LEU A 5 7.66 1.42 12.21
CA LEU A 5 7.14 1.92 10.93
C LEU A 5 6.15 0.91 10.38
N ILE A 6 4.88 1.28 10.29
CA ILE A 6 3.82 0.50 9.68
C ILE A 6 3.67 0.95 8.23
N ILE A 7 3.93 0.06 7.28
CA ILE A 7 3.73 0.31 5.84
C ILE A 7 2.45 -0.41 5.41
N SER A 8 1.43 0.37 5.04
CA SER A 8 0.15 -0.14 4.55
C SER A 8 -0.33 0.74 3.41
N TYR A 9 -0.65 0.15 2.26
CA TYR A 9 -1.21 0.89 1.12
C TYR A 9 -2.61 1.42 1.42
N TYR A 10 -3.45 0.59 2.07
CA TYR A 10 -4.79 1.00 2.47
C TYR A 10 -4.75 1.54 3.90
N TRP A 11 -5.19 2.78 4.05
CA TRP A 11 -5.22 3.54 5.30
C TRP A 11 -6.46 4.45 5.28
N PRO A 12 -7.08 4.82 6.43
CA PRO A 12 -8.23 5.71 6.43
C PRO A 12 -7.95 6.99 5.61
N PRO A 13 -8.89 7.44 4.76
CA PRO A 13 -10.31 7.07 4.74
C PRO A 13 -10.65 5.79 3.96
N SER A 14 -9.68 5.00 3.50
CA SER A 14 -9.98 3.68 2.91
C SER A 14 -10.77 2.82 3.91
N GLY A 15 -11.80 2.15 3.43
CA GLY A 15 -12.59 1.21 4.20
C GLY A 15 -12.02 -0.22 4.18
N GLY A 16 -12.71 -1.13 4.87
CA GLY A 16 -12.45 -2.56 4.83
C GLY A 16 -11.75 -3.13 6.07
N PRO A 17 -11.87 -4.44 6.30
CA PRO A 17 -11.40 -5.11 7.52
C PRO A 17 -9.88 -4.99 7.71
N GLY A 18 -9.14 -5.03 6.61
CA GLY A 18 -7.70 -4.82 6.62
C GLY A 18 -7.28 -3.45 7.13
N VAL A 19 -8.03 -2.40 6.79
CA VAL A 19 -7.73 -1.03 7.26
C VAL A 19 -8.05 -0.89 8.74
N GLN A 20 -9.19 -1.43 9.18
CA GLN A 20 -9.58 -1.42 10.59
C GLN A 20 -8.51 -2.09 11.46
N ARG A 21 -8.01 -3.28 11.05
CA ARG A 21 -6.94 -3.99 11.77
C ARG A 21 -5.73 -3.10 12.00
N ILE A 22 -5.25 -2.42 10.95
CA ILE A 22 -4.04 -1.59 11.03
C ILE A 22 -4.29 -0.30 11.82
N LEU A 23 -5.47 0.30 11.70
CA LEU A 23 -5.87 1.42 12.56
C LEU A 23 -5.92 1.02 14.04
N LYS A 24 -6.47 -0.16 14.37
CA LYS A 24 -6.49 -0.64 15.76
C LYS A 24 -5.09 -0.96 16.28
N PHE A 25 -4.21 -1.55 15.48
CA PHE A 25 -2.80 -1.69 15.87
C PHE A 25 -2.17 -0.33 16.17
N ALA A 26 -2.33 0.66 15.29
CA ALA A 26 -1.80 2.00 15.52
C ALA A 26 -2.40 2.67 16.78
N LYS A 27 -3.69 2.44 17.05
CA LYS A 27 -4.37 2.95 18.25
C LYS A 27 -3.87 2.33 19.55
N TYR A 28 -3.61 1.02 19.56
CA TYR A 28 -3.36 0.28 20.82
C TYR A 28 -1.87 -0.01 21.08
N LEU A 29 -1.00 -0.03 20.07
CA LEU A 29 0.44 -0.20 20.24
C LEU A 29 1.09 0.75 21.27
N PRO A 30 0.68 2.04 21.37
CA PRO A 30 1.18 2.94 22.39
C PRO A 30 1.02 2.42 23.83
N LYS A 31 -0.06 1.68 24.12
CA LYS A 31 -0.30 1.06 25.43
C LYS A 31 0.73 -0.02 25.78
N TYR A 32 1.43 -0.55 24.78
CA TYR A 32 2.48 -1.56 24.92
C TYR A 32 3.89 -0.98 24.71
N GLY A 33 4.05 0.34 24.82
CA GLY A 33 5.35 1.02 24.71
C GLY A 33 5.87 1.21 23.29
N TRP A 34 5.03 0.99 22.27
CA TRP A 34 5.36 1.16 20.86
C TRP A 34 4.70 2.39 20.25
N GLU A 35 5.48 3.29 19.67
CA GLU A 35 5.01 4.46 18.91
C GLU A 35 4.92 4.09 17.43
N PRO A 36 3.71 4.00 16.85
CA PRO A 36 3.54 3.72 15.43
C PRO A 36 3.75 4.97 14.59
N ILE A 37 4.49 4.81 13.50
CA ILE A 37 4.60 5.78 12.41
C ILE A 37 4.05 5.10 11.17
N ILE A 38 3.09 5.72 10.50
CA ILE A 38 2.42 5.15 9.32
C ILE A 38 3.06 5.68 8.05
N LEU A 39 3.31 4.80 7.09
CA LEU A 39 3.58 5.15 5.70
C LEU A 39 2.48 4.56 4.81
N THR A 40 1.78 5.43 4.10
CA THR A 40 0.72 5.08 3.15
C THR A 40 0.91 5.78 1.80
N VAL A 41 0.06 5.47 0.83
CA VAL A 41 0.03 6.12 -0.48
C VAL A 41 -0.73 7.44 -0.41
N LYS A 42 -0.24 8.46 -1.10
CA LYS A 42 -0.96 9.72 -1.32
C LYS A 42 -1.98 9.53 -2.43
N ASN A 43 -3.24 9.89 -2.20
CA ASN A 43 -4.33 9.83 -3.19
C ASN A 43 -4.49 8.43 -3.82
N GLY A 44 -4.35 7.37 -3.02
CA GLY A 44 -4.49 6.00 -3.51
C GLY A 44 -5.91 5.67 -3.98
N GLU A 45 -6.02 4.73 -4.90
CA GLU A 45 -7.30 4.13 -5.28
C GLU A 45 -7.79 3.16 -4.19
N TYR A 46 -8.91 3.50 -3.54
CA TYR A 46 -9.52 2.70 -2.48
C TYR A 46 -10.70 1.89 -3.04
N PRO A 47 -10.82 0.59 -2.69
CA PRO A 47 -11.99 -0.20 -3.06
C PRO A 47 -13.28 0.34 -2.43
N SER A 48 -13.15 0.94 -1.25
CA SER A 48 -14.24 1.56 -0.51
C SER A 48 -13.70 2.70 0.35
N THR A 49 -14.56 3.67 0.66
CA THR A 49 -14.25 4.82 1.52
C THR A 49 -15.13 4.73 2.77
N ASP A 50 -14.53 4.89 3.95
CA ASP A 50 -15.20 4.89 5.24
C ASP A 50 -14.75 6.12 6.06
N LEU A 51 -15.63 7.12 6.11
CA LEU A 51 -15.36 8.37 6.83
C LEU A 51 -15.39 8.19 8.35
N SER A 52 -16.01 7.13 8.87
CA SER A 52 -16.01 6.85 10.31
C SER A 52 -14.61 6.48 10.80
N LEU A 53 -13.84 5.74 9.99
CA LEU A 53 -12.43 5.43 10.27
C LEU A 53 -11.54 6.66 10.20
N LYS A 54 -11.85 7.60 9.29
CA LYS A 54 -11.15 8.88 9.22
C LYS A 54 -11.43 9.73 10.46
N ALA A 55 -12.70 9.82 10.87
CA ALA A 55 -13.08 10.53 12.09
C ALA A 55 -12.42 9.91 13.32
N GLU A 56 -12.35 8.57 13.42
CA GLU A 56 -11.59 7.90 14.48
C GLU A 56 -10.11 8.27 14.42
N LEU A 57 -9.47 8.19 13.25
CA LEU A 57 -8.06 8.55 13.07
C LEU A 57 -7.77 9.98 13.52
N ASP A 58 -8.67 10.93 13.26
CA ASP A 58 -8.49 12.35 13.62
C ASP A 58 -8.51 12.59 15.12
N THR A 59 -9.09 11.68 15.90
CA THR A 59 -9.00 11.71 17.37
C THR A 59 -7.67 11.17 17.91
N LEU A 60 -6.83 10.57 17.05
CA LEU A 60 -5.59 9.91 17.44
C LEU A 60 -4.38 10.74 17.03
N ASN A 61 -3.40 10.86 17.93
CA ASN A 61 -2.12 11.48 17.62
C ASN A 61 -1.17 10.48 16.93
N ILE A 62 -1.48 10.10 15.69
CA ILE A 62 -0.68 9.16 14.89
C ILE A 62 0.07 9.92 13.78
N LYS A 63 1.39 9.72 13.70
CA LYS A 63 2.22 10.29 12.61
C LYS A 63 1.97 9.51 11.32
N VAL A 64 1.45 10.19 10.31
CA VAL A 64 1.19 9.61 8.98
C VAL A 64 2.05 10.30 7.93
N TYR A 65 2.78 9.52 7.15
CA TYR A 65 3.51 9.95 5.97
C TYR A 65 2.85 9.37 4.72
N GLU A 66 2.60 10.22 3.74
CA GLU A 66 2.04 9.82 2.47
C GLU A 66 3.11 9.92 1.39
N SER A 67 3.35 8.85 0.64
CA SER A 67 4.25 8.88 -0.51
C SER A 67 3.46 8.81 -1.82
N PHE A 68 4.00 9.48 -2.83
CA PHE A 68 3.50 9.39 -4.20
C PHE A 68 3.49 7.93 -4.70
N ALA A 69 2.56 7.60 -5.59
CA ALA A 69 2.59 6.37 -6.38
C ALA A 69 2.40 6.74 -7.85
N LEU A 70 3.23 6.17 -8.71
CA LEU A 70 2.94 6.18 -10.13
C LEU A 70 1.88 5.10 -10.36
N GLU A 71 0.72 5.44 -10.93
CA GLU A 71 -0.33 4.46 -11.22
C GLU A 71 -0.32 4.12 -12.72
N PRO A 72 0.28 2.97 -13.12
CA PRO A 72 0.35 2.59 -14.53
C PRO A 72 -1.05 2.45 -15.16
N PHE A 73 -2.04 2.07 -14.36
CA PHE A 73 -3.44 1.96 -14.80
C PHE A 73 -4.08 3.31 -15.13
N ARG A 74 -3.75 4.38 -14.40
CA ARG A 74 -4.23 5.73 -14.76
C ARG A 74 -3.63 6.20 -16.08
N ILE A 75 -2.34 5.92 -16.30
CA ILE A 75 -1.66 6.20 -17.57
C ILE A 75 -2.30 5.40 -18.70
N PHE A 76 -2.55 4.10 -18.49
CA PHE A 76 -3.24 3.27 -19.47
C PHE A 76 -4.64 3.79 -19.77
N LYS A 77 -5.46 4.10 -18.75
CA LYS A 77 -6.82 4.66 -18.90
C LYS A 77 -6.84 5.98 -19.67
N TRP A 78 -5.83 6.83 -19.45
CA TRP A 78 -5.67 8.08 -20.19
C TRP A 78 -5.32 7.85 -21.67
N ILE A 79 -4.46 6.87 -21.96
CA ILE A 79 -4.05 6.53 -23.33
C ILE A 79 -5.14 5.75 -24.07
N SER A 80 -5.88 4.86 -23.41
CA SER A 80 -6.82 3.93 -24.05
C SER A 80 -8.23 4.50 -24.24
N ASN A 81 -8.57 5.65 -23.65
CA ASN A 81 -9.91 6.27 -23.67
C ASN A 81 -11.07 5.32 -23.26
N THR A 82 -10.75 4.17 -22.63
CA THR A 82 -11.71 3.19 -22.14
C THR A 82 -12.06 3.54 -20.68
N LYS A 83 -13.32 3.93 -20.44
CA LYS A 83 -13.78 4.42 -19.12
C LYS A 83 -13.74 3.38 -18.01
N GLU A 84 -13.77 2.09 -18.33
CA GLU A 84 -13.77 0.99 -17.37
C GLU A 84 -12.89 -0.16 -17.89
N LEU A 85 -11.95 -0.61 -17.06
CA LEU A 85 -11.31 -1.90 -17.24
C LEU A 85 -12.12 -2.92 -16.44
N PRO A 86 -12.42 -4.11 -17.00
CA PRO A 86 -13.15 -5.13 -16.28
C PRO A 86 -12.26 -5.64 -15.14
N THR A 87 -12.54 -5.16 -13.93
CA THR A 87 -11.83 -5.55 -12.72
C THR A 87 -12.05 -7.03 -12.38
N TYR A 88 -13.03 -7.69 -13.01
CA TYR A 88 -13.43 -9.07 -12.70
C TYR A 88 -13.86 -9.96 -13.89
N GLN A 89 -13.84 -9.49 -15.14
CA GLN A 89 -14.29 -10.32 -16.27
C GLN A 89 -13.11 -10.86 -17.07
N LEU A 90 -12.70 -12.09 -16.73
CA LEU A 90 -11.85 -12.95 -17.58
C LEU A 90 -12.65 -13.64 -18.71
N ASN A 91 -13.85 -13.17 -19.03
CA ASN A 91 -14.66 -13.76 -20.08
C ASN A 91 -15.53 -12.70 -20.77
N LYS A 92 -15.10 -12.29 -21.96
CA LYS A 92 -16.03 -12.04 -23.07
C LYS A 92 -15.30 -12.34 -24.38
N GLN A 93 -15.83 -13.32 -25.10
CA GLN A 93 -15.48 -13.63 -26.48
C GLN A 93 -15.61 -12.38 -27.34
N SER A 94 -14.51 -11.68 -27.58
CA SER A 94 -14.35 -10.78 -28.70
C SER A 94 -12.92 -10.93 -29.21
N LYS A 95 -12.74 -10.90 -30.54
CA LYS A 95 -11.44 -11.10 -31.18
C LYS A 95 -10.43 -10.11 -30.58
N GLU A 96 -9.52 -10.59 -29.73
CA GLU A 96 -8.55 -9.73 -29.06
C GLU A 96 -7.60 -9.11 -30.08
N GLY A 97 -7.69 -7.79 -30.27
CA GLY A 97 -6.70 -7.05 -31.05
C GLY A 97 -5.33 -7.07 -30.36
N LEU A 98 -4.26 -6.85 -31.12
CA LEU A 98 -2.86 -6.82 -30.63
C LEU A 98 -2.68 -5.96 -29.37
N ILE A 99 -3.41 -4.85 -29.26
CA ILE A 99 -3.37 -3.93 -28.10
C ILE A 99 -3.87 -4.60 -26.81
N VAL A 100 -4.94 -5.40 -26.89
CA VAL A 100 -5.48 -6.14 -25.72
C VAL A 100 -4.50 -7.21 -25.27
N ARG A 101 -3.90 -7.94 -26.22
CA ARG A 101 -2.91 -8.98 -25.94
C ARG A 101 -1.65 -8.42 -25.29
N VAL A 102 -1.14 -7.29 -25.80
CA VAL A 102 0.02 -6.60 -25.21
C VAL A 102 -0.32 -6.04 -23.83
N SER A 103 -1.50 -5.43 -23.65
CA SER A 103 -1.96 -4.93 -22.35
C SER A 103 -2.10 -6.05 -21.31
N ASN A 104 -2.70 -7.18 -21.68
CA ASN A 104 -2.79 -8.37 -20.84
C ASN A 104 -1.41 -8.93 -20.49
N TRP A 105 -0.50 -9.02 -21.46
CA TRP A 105 0.88 -9.47 -21.21
C TRP A 105 1.61 -8.53 -20.25
N VAL A 106 1.52 -7.21 -20.45
CA VAL A 106 2.09 -6.20 -19.55
C VAL A 106 1.50 -6.32 -18.14
N ARG A 107 0.17 -6.42 -18.02
CA ARG A 107 -0.50 -6.55 -16.72
C ARG A 107 -0.06 -7.80 -15.96
N LEU A 108 0.05 -8.92 -16.65
CA LEU A 108 0.39 -10.22 -16.05
C LEU A 108 1.88 -10.37 -15.73
N ASN A 109 2.77 -9.67 -16.45
CA ASN A 109 4.22 -9.84 -16.31
C ASN A 109 4.91 -8.66 -15.60
N LEU A 110 4.38 -7.44 -15.70
CA LEU A 110 5.02 -6.23 -15.16
C LEU A 110 4.44 -5.74 -13.83
N PHE A 111 3.21 -6.12 -13.46
CA PHE A 111 2.62 -5.74 -12.17
C PHE A 111 2.85 -6.80 -11.08
N LEU A 112 4.11 -7.18 -10.89
CA LEU A 112 4.54 -8.06 -9.81
C LEU A 112 5.13 -7.22 -8.66
N PRO A 113 4.71 -7.41 -7.40
CA PRO A 113 3.82 -8.47 -6.92
C PRO A 113 2.32 -8.18 -7.13
N ASP A 114 1.95 -6.93 -7.38
CA ASP A 114 0.57 -6.51 -7.63
C ASP A 114 0.50 -5.17 -8.39
N ALA A 115 -0.73 -4.72 -8.65
CA ALA A 115 -1.07 -3.47 -9.33
C ALA A 115 -0.46 -2.20 -8.71
N ARG A 116 0.06 -2.26 -7.47
CA ARG A 116 0.63 -1.12 -6.74
C ARG A 116 2.16 -1.03 -6.87
N ILE A 117 2.75 -1.73 -7.83
CA ILE A 117 4.21 -1.71 -8.10
C ILE A 117 4.79 -0.29 -8.22
N GLY A 118 4.06 0.65 -8.80
CA GLY A 118 4.52 2.03 -8.97
C GLY A 118 4.59 2.85 -7.68
N TRP A 119 4.09 2.35 -6.56
CA TRP A 119 4.28 2.92 -5.23
C TRP A 119 5.64 2.56 -4.61
N ILE A 120 6.15 1.36 -4.92
CA ILE A 120 7.34 0.77 -4.32
C ILE A 120 8.56 1.71 -4.31
N PRO A 121 8.99 2.34 -5.42
CA PRO A 121 10.20 3.15 -5.41
C PRO A 121 10.09 4.38 -4.50
N PHE A 122 8.93 5.03 -4.49
CA PHE A 122 8.67 6.24 -3.71
C PHE A 122 8.47 5.93 -2.23
N ALA A 123 7.68 4.90 -1.93
CA ALA A 123 7.44 4.43 -0.57
C ALA A 123 8.74 3.96 0.09
N ARG A 124 9.57 3.20 -0.64
CA ARG A 124 10.88 2.76 -0.14
C ARG A 124 11.77 3.95 0.21
N LYS A 125 11.88 4.95 -0.66
CA LYS A 125 12.69 6.16 -0.39
C LYS A 125 12.16 6.94 0.82
N MET A 126 10.84 7.07 0.94
CA MET A 126 10.21 7.71 2.10
C MET A 126 10.46 6.92 3.39
N ALA A 127 10.31 5.58 3.36
CA ALA A 127 10.59 4.71 4.48
C ALA A 127 12.04 4.80 4.94
N GLU A 128 13.02 4.80 4.02
CA GLU A 128 14.44 5.00 4.37
C GLU A 128 14.64 6.33 5.12
N LYS A 129 13.97 7.41 4.69
CA LYS A 129 14.02 8.71 5.36
C LYS A 129 13.40 8.62 6.76
N ILE A 130 12.20 8.06 6.88
CA ILE A 130 11.49 7.89 8.16
C ILE A 130 12.34 7.09 9.15
N ILE A 131 12.89 5.95 8.70
CA ILE A 131 13.70 5.06 9.54
C ILE A 131 14.90 5.81 10.12
N LYS A 132 15.63 6.56 9.28
CA LYS A 132 16.80 7.35 9.72
C LYS A 132 16.42 8.51 10.62
N THR A 133 15.40 9.28 10.25
CA THR A 133 14.98 10.47 11.01
C THR A 133 14.43 10.12 12.37
N HIS A 134 13.68 9.02 12.48
CA HIS A 134 13.01 8.65 13.72
C HIS A 134 13.75 7.58 14.53
N GLY A 135 14.80 6.95 13.99
CA GLY A 135 15.49 5.85 14.65
C GLY A 135 14.62 4.61 14.78
N VAL A 136 13.92 4.23 13.70
CA VAL A 136 13.03 3.06 13.69
C VAL A 136 13.85 1.78 13.53
N GLU A 137 13.63 0.81 14.42
CA GLU A 137 14.32 -0.49 14.36
C GLU A 137 13.43 -1.61 13.81
N VAL A 138 12.10 -1.42 13.82
CA VAL A 138 11.12 -2.41 13.39
C VAL A 138 10.22 -1.85 12.31
N VAL A 139 10.10 -2.59 11.21
CA VAL A 139 9.13 -2.34 10.15
C VAL A 139 8.05 -3.42 10.21
N PHE A 140 6.80 -2.98 10.24
CA PHE A 140 5.63 -3.83 10.14
C PHE A 140 4.93 -3.54 8.81
N THR A 141 4.46 -4.58 8.13
CA THR A 141 3.76 -4.45 6.84
C THR A 141 2.51 -5.29 6.82
N SER A 142 1.44 -4.80 6.21
CA SER A 142 0.20 -5.56 6.01
C SER A 142 -0.15 -5.66 4.53
N GLY A 143 -0.50 -6.86 4.07
CA GLY A 143 -0.91 -7.14 2.69
C GLY A 143 -2.12 -8.07 2.65
N PRO A 144 -2.93 -8.08 1.57
CA PRO A 144 -2.70 -7.38 0.30
C PRO A 144 -2.92 -5.84 0.38
N PRO A 145 -2.27 -5.03 -0.47
CA PRO A 145 -1.32 -5.43 -1.52
C PRO A 145 0.05 -5.87 -0.95
N HIS A 146 0.67 -6.84 -1.59
CA HIS A 146 1.99 -7.36 -1.21
C HIS A 146 3.15 -6.43 -1.63
N SER A 147 2.88 -5.38 -2.40
CA SER A 147 3.80 -4.25 -2.62
C SER A 147 4.33 -3.70 -1.29
N SER A 148 3.50 -3.67 -0.23
CA SER A 148 3.93 -3.32 1.14
C SER A 148 5.06 -4.23 1.65
N HIS A 149 4.91 -5.55 1.52
CA HIS A 149 5.93 -6.52 1.92
C HIS A 149 7.20 -6.39 1.09
N PHE A 150 7.06 -6.14 -0.22
CA PHE A 150 8.22 -5.98 -1.10
C PHE A 150 9.06 -4.76 -0.73
N ILE A 151 8.42 -3.65 -0.32
CA ILE A 151 9.11 -2.47 0.21
C ILE A 151 9.95 -2.84 1.42
N ALA A 152 9.36 -3.51 2.43
CA ALA A 152 10.08 -3.90 3.63
C ALA A 152 11.19 -4.93 3.39
N SER A 153 10.98 -5.88 2.47
CA SER A 153 12.03 -6.81 2.03
C SER A 153 13.26 -6.08 1.47
N LYS A 154 13.05 -5.06 0.63
CA LYS A 154 14.13 -4.21 0.10
C LYS A 154 14.81 -3.38 1.18
N LEU A 155 14.06 -2.87 2.15
CA LEU A 155 14.62 -2.12 3.29
C LEU A 155 15.49 -3.02 4.17
N LYS A 156 15.02 -4.23 4.51
CA LYS A 156 15.76 -5.21 5.32
C LYS A 156 17.09 -5.61 4.71
N LYS A 157 17.17 -5.70 3.37
CA LYS A 157 18.43 -6.00 2.67
C LYS A 157 19.45 -4.86 2.73
N LYS A 158 19.00 -3.62 2.95
CA LYS A 158 19.84 -2.41 2.91
C LYS A 158 20.14 -1.83 4.29
N MET A 159 19.28 -2.11 5.27
CA MET A 159 19.30 -1.48 6.59
C MET A 159 19.18 -2.54 7.67
N ASN A 160 19.79 -2.29 8.83
CA ASN A 160 19.67 -3.17 9.99
C ASN A 160 18.32 -2.95 10.70
N ILE A 161 17.26 -3.52 10.13
CA ILE A 161 15.90 -3.46 10.67
C ILE A 161 15.33 -4.87 10.87
N LYS A 162 14.46 -5.02 11.88
CA LYS A 162 13.59 -6.18 12.01
C LYS A 162 12.34 -5.95 11.15
N TRP A 163 11.88 -7.00 10.48
CA TRP A 163 10.68 -6.93 9.64
C TRP A 163 9.66 -7.98 10.09
N LEU A 164 8.43 -7.52 10.35
CA LEU A 164 7.25 -8.35 10.60
C LEU A 164 6.22 -8.16 9.46
N GLY A 165 5.84 -9.26 8.83
CA GLY A 165 4.83 -9.28 7.75
C GLY A 165 3.51 -9.88 8.22
N ASP A 166 2.43 -9.09 8.12
CA ASP A 166 1.05 -9.53 8.30
C ASP A 166 0.46 -9.90 6.93
N PHE A 167 0.32 -11.21 6.69
CA PHE A 167 -0.31 -11.79 5.52
C PHE A 167 -1.78 -12.04 5.85
N ARG A 168 -2.66 -11.21 5.30
CA ARG A 168 -4.10 -11.35 5.47
C ARG A 168 -4.68 -12.25 4.37
N ASP A 169 -5.89 -12.75 4.62
CA ASP A 169 -6.61 -13.54 3.63
C ASP A 169 -6.80 -12.77 2.31
N PRO A 170 -6.64 -13.45 1.15
CA PRO A 170 -6.71 -12.85 -0.18
C PRO A 170 -8.12 -12.42 -0.60
#